data_AF-A0A834C678-F1
#
_entry.id   AF-A0A834C678-F1
#
_cell.length_a   1.000
_cell.length_b   1.000
_cell.length_c   1.000
_cell.angle_alpha   90.00
_cell.angle_beta   90.00
_cell.angle_gamma   90.00
#
_symmetry.space_group_name_H-M   'P 1'
#
loop_
_entity.id
_entity.type
_entity.pdbx_description
1 polymer ?
#
loop_
_entity_poly.entity_id
_entity_poly.type
_entity_poly.pdbx_seq_one_letter_code
_entity_poly.pdbx_strand_id
1 'polypeptide(L)'
;MTTRAGKKRPRETLRTHCRQQVDPCGDKTDVITDGTKDSNNPENGSKSADVPIGSRDHLCSECKIVRPDPTEKELIMYLHALRYKGPDFEYSTRLPEWAKEDWVEPW
;
A
#
# COMPACT_ATOMS: atom_id res chain seq x y z
N MET A 1 -18.67 66.38 -29.09
CA MET A 1 -18.10 65.26 -29.87
C MET A 1 -16.73 64.93 -29.30
N THR A 2 -16.65 63.95 -28.40
CA THR A 2 -15.37 63.38 -27.94
C THR A 2 -15.62 61.92 -27.57
N THR A 3 -15.12 61.01 -28.40
CA THR A 3 -15.06 59.57 -28.13
C THR A 3 -13.83 59.27 -27.27
N ARG A 4 -13.94 58.36 -26.29
CA ARG A 4 -12.76 57.79 -25.62
C ARG A 4 -12.84 56.27 -25.55
N ALA A 5 -11.69 55.70 -25.89
CA ALA A 5 -11.42 54.32 -26.26
C ALA A 5 -11.72 53.28 -25.17
N GLY A 6 -12.12 52.09 -25.64
CA GLY A 6 -12.35 50.90 -24.82
C GLY A 6 -11.06 50.33 -24.23
N LYS A 7 -11.15 49.87 -22.98
CA LYS A 7 -10.07 49.22 -22.24
C LYS A 7 -10.23 47.70 -22.37
N LYS A 8 -9.37 47.04 -23.15
CA LYS A 8 -9.33 45.57 -23.24
C LYS A 8 -8.71 45.01 -21.96
N ARG A 9 -9.44 44.13 -21.27
CA ARG A 9 -8.95 43.37 -20.09
C ARG A 9 -8.16 42.15 -20.58
N PRO A 10 -7.00 41.83 -19.98
CA PRO A 10 -6.32 40.58 -20.28
C PRO A 10 -7.08 39.40 -19.64
N ARG A 11 -7.18 38.32 -20.41
CA ARG A 11 -7.77 37.03 -20.03
C ARG A 11 -6.61 36.18 -19.53
N GLU A 12 -6.50 35.99 -18.22
CA GLU A 12 -5.44 35.16 -17.63
C GLU A 12 -6.02 33.84 -17.10
N THR A 13 -5.21 32.82 -17.24
CA THR A 13 -5.58 31.49 -17.69
C THR A 13 -5.86 30.55 -16.52
N LEU A 14 -6.81 29.65 -16.79
CA LEU A 14 -7.25 28.47 -16.04
C LEU A 14 -6.27 27.93 -14.97
N ARG A 15 -6.84 27.73 -13.77
CA ARG A 15 -6.37 26.83 -12.71
C ARG A 15 -5.85 25.52 -13.30
N THR A 16 -4.54 25.31 -13.22
CA THR A 16 -3.90 24.03 -13.53
C THR A 16 -4.14 23.09 -12.35
N HIS A 17 -5.17 22.25 -12.45
CA HIS A 17 -5.42 21.13 -11.55
C HIS A 17 -4.19 20.20 -11.57
N CYS A 18 -3.53 20.02 -10.42
CA CYS A 18 -2.49 19.02 -10.25
C CYS A 18 -3.09 17.65 -10.57
N ARG A 19 -2.69 17.06 -11.70
CA ARG A 19 -3.24 15.80 -12.20
C ARG A 19 -2.09 14.90 -12.63
N GLN A 20 -1.40 14.30 -11.68
CA GLN A 20 -0.42 13.24 -11.93
C GLN A 20 -0.39 12.35 -10.68
N GLN A 21 -0.50 11.03 -10.69
CA GLN A 21 -0.80 9.97 -11.65
C GLN A 21 -1.00 8.72 -10.76
N VAL A 22 -2.06 7.92 -10.98
CA VAL A 22 -2.18 6.58 -10.38
C VAL A 22 -1.90 5.57 -11.49
N ASP A 23 -0.98 4.63 -11.27
CA ASP A 23 -0.58 3.65 -12.29
C ASP A 23 -1.76 2.72 -12.64
N PRO A 24 -2.15 2.58 -13.93
CA PRO A 24 -3.09 1.58 -14.35
C PRO A 24 -2.30 0.35 -14.80
N CYS A 25 -1.94 -0.53 -13.86
CA CYS A 25 -1.45 -1.84 -14.26
C CYS A 25 -2.65 -2.63 -14.84
N GLY A 26 -2.79 -2.58 -16.16
CA GLY A 26 -3.71 -3.41 -16.93
C GLY A 26 -2.92 -4.39 -17.75
N ASP A 27 -2.93 -5.66 -17.32
CA ASP A 27 -2.69 -6.77 -18.24
C ASP A 27 -3.84 -7.77 -18.11
N LYS A 28 -4.41 -8.12 -19.27
CA LYS A 28 -5.47 -9.11 -19.44
C LYS A 28 -4.83 -10.33 -20.07
N THR A 29 -4.78 -11.43 -19.33
CA THR A 29 -4.52 -12.74 -19.92
C THR A 29 -5.68 -13.67 -19.62
N ASP A 30 -6.38 -14.08 -20.67
CA ASP A 30 -7.41 -15.11 -20.68
C ASP A 30 -6.75 -16.49 -20.50
N VAL A 31 -7.16 -17.26 -19.48
CA VAL A 31 -6.83 -18.69 -19.39
C VAL A 31 -8.07 -19.49 -19.00
N ILE A 32 -8.21 -20.58 -19.74
CA ILE A 32 -9.36 -21.43 -20.01
C ILE A 32 -9.76 -22.30 -18.80
N THR A 33 -11.07 -22.52 -18.67
CA THR A 33 -11.76 -23.46 -17.79
C THR A 33 -11.58 -24.93 -18.22
N ASP A 34 -11.33 -25.86 -17.28
CA ASP A 34 -11.99 -27.19 -17.31
C ASP A 34 -11.98 -27.96 -15.97
N GLY A 35 -13.11 -28.60 -15.66
CA GLY A 35 -13.24 -30.02 -15.28
C GLY A 35 -12.81 -30.61 -13.91
N THR A 36 -13.81 -30.82 -13.04
CA THR A 36 -14.15 -32.09 -12.31
C THR A 36 -13.32 -32.67 -11.13
N LYS A 37 -14.00 -32.70 -9.96
CA LYS A 37 -14.17 -33.69 -8.85
C LYS A 37 -13.04 -34.67 -8.45
N ASP A 38 -12.76 -34.78 -7.15
CA ASP A 38 -13.27 -35.87 -6.28
C ASP A 38 -12.87 -35.73 -4.80
N SER A 39 -13.73 -36.26 -3.93
CA SER A 39 -13.69 -36.26 -2.46
C SER A 39 -12.50 -37.03 -1.86
N ASN A 40 -12.10 -36.71 -0.61
CA ASN A 40 -12.07 -37.63 0.55
C ASN A 40 -11.30 -37.03 1.76
N ASN A 41 -11.90 -37.13 2.96
CA ASN A 41 -11.34 -36.89 4.30
C ASN A 41 -10.71 -38.21 4.84
N PRO A 42 -9.64 -38.20 5.65
CA PRO A 42 -9.84 -38.39 7.10
C PRO A 42 -8.86 -37.63 8.02
N GLU A 43 -9.47 -36.95 9.00
CA GLU A 43 -9.15 -36.82 10.44
C GLU A 43 -7.70 -37.08 10.91
N ASN A 44 -7.02 -36.01 11.36
CA ASN A 44 -5.97 -36.12 12.38
C ASN A 44 -5.98 -34.89 13.30
N GLY A 45 -6.03 -35.13 14.61
CA GLY A 45 -6.16 -34.12 15.64
C GLY A 45 -4.84 -33.45 16.04
N SER A 46 -4.95 -32.17 16.41
CA SER A 46 -4.27 -31.51 17.55
C SER A 46 -4.64 -30.03 17.49
N LYS A 47 -5.38 -29.55 18.50
CA LYS A 47 -5.90 -28.18 18.54
C LYS A 47 -4.80 -27.19 18.88
N SER A 48 -4.48 -26.32 17.93
CA SER A 48 -3.92 -24.99 18.13
C SER A 48 -4.49 -24.13 17.01
N ALA A 49 -5.21 -23.07 17.39
CA ALA A 49 -5.88 -22.06 16.55
C ALA A 49 -6.24 -22.47 15.11
N ASP A 50 -7.49 -22.93 14.94
CA ASP A 50 -8.10 -23.36 13.69
C ASP A 50 -8.29 -22.17 12.72
N VAL A 51 -7.26 -21.87 11.92
CA VAL A 51 -7.47 -21.29 10.60
C VAL A 51 -8.03 -22.43 9.75
N PRO A 52 -9.19 -22.28 9.08
CA PRO A 52 -9.71 -23.33 8.24
C PRO A 52 -8.61 -23.66 7.24
N ILE A 53 -8.11 -24.90 7.29
CA ILE A 53 -7.13 -25.44 6.36
C ILE A 53 -7.85 -25.51 5.01
N GLY A 54 -7.97 -24.36 4.35
CA GLY A 54 -8.24 -24.29 2.93
C GLY A 54 -7.12 -25.07 2.26
N SER A 55 -7.49 -26.00 1.38
CA SER A 55 -6.59 -26.91 0.69
C SER A 55 -5.33 -26.18 0.23
N ARG A 56 -4.21 -26.39 0.93
CA ARG A 56 -2.90 -25.91 0.47
C ARG A 56 -2.60 -26.65 -0.82
N ASP A 57 -2.45 -25.92 -1.92
CA ASP A 57 -2.12 -26.51 -3.21
C ASP A 57 -0.71 -27.13 -3.17
N HIS A 58 -0.62 -28.43 -3.44
CA HIS A 58 0.64 -29.18 -3.46
C HIS A 58 1.53 -28.85 -4.66
N LEU A 59 1.00 -28.18 -5.69
CA LEU A 59 1.75 -27.72 -6.86
C LEU A 59 2.27 -26.29 -6.68
N CYS A 60 1.67 -25.50 -5.80
CA CYS A 60 2.12 -24.16 -5.48
C CYS A 60 3.36 -24.17 -4.58
N SER A 61 4.43 -23.49 -4.99
CA SER A 61 5.65 -23.34 -4.19
C SER A 61 5.43 -22.49 -2.93
N GLU A 62 4.57 -21.46 -2.99
CA GLU A 62 4.28 -20.58 -1.85
C GLU A 62 3.50 -21.29 -0.74
N CYS A 63 2.56 -22.18 -1.09
CA CYS A 63 1.74 -22.90 -0.11
C CYS A 63 2.55 -23.88 0.76
N LYS A 64 3.73 -24.30 0.27
CA LYS A 64 4.68 -25.17 0.98
C LYS A 64 5.54 -24.41 1.98
N ILE A 65 5.64 -23.08 1.85
CA ILE A 65 6.46 -22.26 2.74
C ILE A 65 5.70 -22.08 4.05
N VAL A 66 6.30 -22.55 5.14
CA VAL A 66 5.85 -22.23 6.50
C VAL A 66 6.68 -21.04 6.98
N ARG A 67 6.03 -19.89 7.12
CA ARG A 67 6.65 -18.69 7.72
C ARG A 67 6.38 -18.76 9.23
N PRO A 68 7.40 -18.65 10.09
CA PRO A 68 7.17 -18.54 11.52
C PRO A 68 6.39 -17.25 11.82
N ASP A 69 5.60 -17.26 12.89
CA ASP A 69 4.99 -16.04 13.38
C ASP A 69 6.10 -15.08 13.85
N PRO A 70 6.03 -13.78 13.49
CA PRO A 70 7.00 -12.81 13.95
C PRO A 70 6.95 -12.72 15.47
N THR A 71 8.10 -12.46 16.09
CA THR A 71 8.16 -12.14 17.52
C THR A 71 7.45 -10.82 17.81
N GLU A 72 7.06 -10.59 19.06
CA GLU A 72 6.43 -9.32 19.47
C GLU A 72 7.27 -8.10 19.04
N LYS A 73 8.60 -8.21 19.09
CA LYS A 73 9.54 -7.16 18.68
C LYS A 73 9.51 -6.90 17.16
N GLU A 74 9.41 -7.94 16.36
CA GLU A 74 9.35 -7.83 14.88
C GLU A 74 8.00 -7.31 14.39
N LEU A 75 6.97 -7.36 15.23
CA LEU A 75 5.64 -6.86 14.91
C LEU A 75 5.48 -5.34 15.17
N ILE A 76 6.52 -4.67 15.66
CA ILE A 76 6.47 -3.23 15.98
C ILE A 76 6.71 -2.40 14.72
N MET A 77 5.78 -1.48 14.44
CA MET A 77 5.90 -0.50 13.36
C MET A 77 6.01 0.91 13.92
N TYR A 78 7.14 1.58 13.66
CA TYR A 78 7.36 2.96 14.05
C TYR A 78 6.97 3.91 12.91
N LEU A 79 6.04 4.82 13.19
CA LEU A 79 5.58 5.83 12.23
C LEU A 79 6.18 7.18 12.58
N HIS A 80 6.82 7.81 11.59
CA HIS A 80 7.32 9.18 11.69
C HIS A 80 6.66 10.06 10.63
N ALA A 81 6.38 11.30 11.02
CA ALA A 81 5.85 12.28 10.11
C ALA A 81 6.82 13.44 9.93
N LEU A 82 7.62 13.30 8.88
CA LEU A 82 8.73 14.20 8.59
C LEU A 82 8.27 15.61 8.27
N ARG A 83 7.19 15.74 7.48
CA ARG A 83 6.69 17.03 7.00
C ARG A 83 5.18 17.03 6.91
N TYR A 84 4.59 18.12 7.37
CA TYR A 84 3.18 18.44 7.18
C TYR A 84 3.07 19.82 6.56
N LYS A 85 2.08 19.98 5.67
CA LYS A 85 1.80 21.25 5.03
C LYS A 85 0.31 21.49 4.98
N GLY A 86 -0.12 22.58 5.61
CA GLY A 86 -1.44 23.15 5.44
C GLY A 86 -1.40 24.35 4.48
N PRO A 87 -2.56 24.98 4.25
CA PRO A 87 -2.67 26.16 3.38
C PRO A 87 -1.74 27.31 3.81
N ASP A 88 -1.60 27.51 5.12
CA ASP A 88 -0.87 28.65 5.70
C ASP A 88 0.26 28.22 6.66
N PHE A 89 0.54 26.92 6.77
CA PHE A 89 1.61 26.44 7.65
C PHE A 89 2.41 25.33 6.99
N GLU A 90 3.68 25.28 7.33
CA GLU A 90 4.57 24.19 6.99
C GLU A 90 5.36 23.83 8.25
N TYR A 91 5.39 22.54 8.56
CA TYR A 91 6.10 22.02 9.71
C TYR A 91 6.94 20.82 9.27
N SER A 92 8.18 20.77 9.75
CA SER A 92 9.06 19.63 9.53
C SER A 92 9.78 19.26 10.81
N THR A 93 10.10 17.98 10.93
CA THR A 93 10.89 17.43 12.04
C THR A 93 12.18 16.82 11.52
N ARG A 94 13.13 16.60 12.42
CA ARG A 94 14.31 15.80 12.12
C ARG A 94 13.94 14.32 12.19
N LEU A 95 14.70 13.50 11.49
CA LEU A 95 14.60 12.06 11.60
C LEU A 95 14.84 11.63 13.06
N PRO A 96 13.95 10.83 13.67
CA PRO A 96 14.13 10.34 15.03
C PRO A 96 15.37 9.45 15.16
N GLU A 97 15.89 9.31 16.39
CA GLU A 97 17.08 8.48 16.66
C GLU A 97 16.87 7.03 16.22
N TRP A 98 15.70 6.46 16.49
CA TRP A 98 15.36 5.07 16.15
C TRP A 98 15.31 4.77 14.66
N ALA A 99 15.26 5.81 13.81
CA ALA A 99 15.21 5.67 12.36
C ALA A 99 16.59 5.84 11.69
N LYS A 100 17.66 6.05 12.45
CA LYS A 100 19.02 6.14 11.91
C LYS A 100 19.58 4.75 11.60
N GLU A 101 20.45 4.66 10.59
CA GLU A 101 21.09 3.40 10.18
C GLU A 101 21.95 2.77 11.28
N ASP A 102 22.61 3.63 12.06
CA ASP A 102 23.50 3.29 13.17
C ASP A 102 22.76 3.21 14.53
N TRP A 103 21.42 3.21 14.51
CA TRP A 103 20.65 3.02 15.74
C TRP A 103 20.73 1.59 16.24
N VAL A 104 20.94 1.45 17.55
CA VAL A 104 20.86 0.18 18.27
C VAL A 104 19.77 0.33 19.31
N GLU A 105 18.81 -0.60 19.31
CA GLU A 105 17.78 -0.64 20.34
C GLU A 105 18.45 -0.79 21.73
N PRO A 106 18.26 0.17 22.65
CA PRO A 106 18.74 0.02 24.01
C PRO A 106 17.92 -1.11 24.66
N TRP A 107 18.63 -2.18 24.99
CA TRP A 107 18.20 -3.51 25.44
C TRP A 107 17.00 -3.56 26.39
#